data_AF-A0AAE0W447-F1
#
_entry.id   AF-A0AAE0W447-F1
#
_cell.length_a   1.000
_cell.length_b   1.000
_cell.length_c   1.000
_cell.angle_alpha   90.00
_cell.angle_beta   90.00
_cell.angle_gamma   90.00
#
_symmetry.space_group_name_H-M   'P 1'
#
loop_
_entity.id
_entity.type
_entity.pdbx_description
1 polymer ?
#
loop_
_entity_poly.entity_id
_entity_poly.type
_entity_poly.pdbx_seq_one_letter_code
_entity_poly.pdbx_strand_id
1 'polypeptide(L)'
;MIQDFGVHVVCSEQKTIGRHFALRYAQLVPDDTKYHAIAFEPIIYNKDLVHHIILFGCSFHIEDLKPHPCGKLDNRCNTWLVQWSVGMEDRICAPPSGGMPFGKNIFSYLSIQVHWNNDGEELNITVPFTF
;
A
#
# COMPACT_ATOMS: atom_id res chain seq x y z
N MET A 1 -4.60 -23.54 -1.68
CA MET A 1 -5.30 -22.73 -2.68
C MET A 1 -4.75 -21.34 -2.52
N ILE A 2 -4.27 -20.75 -3.62
CA ILE A 2 -3.73 -19.39 -3.62
C ILE A 2 -4.86 -18.41 -3.99
N GLN A 3 -4.98 -17.29 -3.29
CA GLN A 3 -5.99 -16.25 -3.50
C GLN A 3 -5.31 -14.87 -3.60
N ASP A 4 -5.94 -13.98 -4.37
CA ASP A 4 -5.48 -12.61 -4.54
C ASP A 4 -6.32 -11.65 -3.68
N PHE A 5 -5.66 -10.70 -3.02
CA PHE A 5 -6.30 -9.56 -2.35
C PHE A 5 -5.67 -8.28 -2.85
N GLY A 6 -6.53 -7.32 -3.25
CA GLY A 6 -6.11 -6.03 -3.76
C GLY A 6 -6.34 -4.91 -2.75
N VAL A 7 -5.33 -4.05 -2.60
CA VAL A 7 -5.51 -2.69 -2.06
C VAL A 7 -5.71 -1.73 -3.22
N HIS A 8 -6.89 -1.13 -3.32
CA HIS A 8 -7.23 -0.20 -4.39
C HIS A 8 -7.18 1.25 -3.89
N VAL A 9 -6.42 2.10 -4.57
CA VAL A 9 -6.29 3.52 -4.25
C VAL A 9 -6.64 4.34 -5.47
N VAL A 10 -7.68 5.17 -5.34
CA VAL A 10 -7.99 6.22 -6.30
C VAL A 10 -7.75 7.55 -5.59
N CYS A 11 -6.80 8.32 -6.10
CA CYS A 11 -6.47 9.65 -5.60
C CYS A 11 -7.07 10.69 -6.55
N SER A 12 -8.16 11.34 -6.13
CA SER A 12 -8.67 12.55 -6.79
C SER A 12 -7.81 13.76 -6.40
N GLU A 13 -7.74 14.79 -7.25
CA GLU A 13 -7.00 16.04 -7.06
C GLU A 13 -6.89 16.48 -5.58
N GLN A 14 -5.74 16.20 -4.96
CA GLN A 14 -5.39 16.81 -3.69
C GLN A 14 -4.44 17.96 -3.97
N LYS A 15 -5.05 19.13 -4.10
CA LYS A 15 -4.36 20.40 -4.25
C LYS A 15 -3.48 20.65 -3.04
N THR A 16 -2.15 20.54 -3.16
CA THR A 16 -1.24 21.10 -2.16
C THR A 16 0.15 21.46 -2.70
N ILE A 17 0.80 22.34 -1.93
CA ILE A 17 1.98 23.17 -2.17
C ILE A 17 3.26 22.34 -2.39
N GLY A 18 3.82 22.34 -3.61
CA GLY A 18 5.15 21.78 -3.92
C GLY A 18 5.14 20.67 -4.98
N ARG A 19 6.34 20.24 -5.44
CA ARG A 19 6.52 19.20 -6.49
C ARG A 19 6.41 17.74 -6.00
N HIS A 20 6.10 17.52 -4.72
CA HIS A 20 6.12 16.20 -4.09
C HIS A 20 4.79 15.96 -3.39
N PHE A 21 4.11 14.89 -3.78
CA PHE A 21 2.79 14.56 -3.27
C PHE A 21 2.83 13.16 -2.67
N ALA A 22 2.27 13.02 -1.45
CA ALA A 22 2.19 11.74 -0.78
C ALA A 22 0.82 11.56 -0.11
N LEU A 23 0.13 10.48 -0.50
CA LEU A 23 -1.16 10.08 0.06
C LEU A 23 -1.02 8.74 0.76
N ARG A 24 -1.74 8.59 1.87
CA ARG A 24 -1.94 7.30 2.52
C ARG A 24 -3.41 6.89 2.50
N TYR A 25 -3.62 5.59 2.31
CA TYR A 25 -4.91 4.92 2.34
C TYR A 25 -4.77 3.65 3.18
N ALA A 26 -5.80 3.28 3.92
CA ALA A 26 -5.79 2.07 4.71
C ALA A 26 -6.97 1.15 4.35
N GLN A 27 -6.73 -0.15 4.36
CA GLN A 27 -7.74 -1.16 4.08
C GLN A 27 -7.71 -2.24 5.16
N LEU A 28 -8.90 -2.63 5.62
CA LEU A 28 -9.08 -3.76 6.52
C LEU A 28 -8.73 -5.07 5.79
N VAL A 29 -8.01 -5.96 6.45
CA VAL A 29 -7.71 -7.31 5.92
C VAL A 29 -8.62 -8.36 6.53
N PRO A 30 -8.74 -9.57 5.91
CA PRO A 30 -9.42 -10.70 6.52
C PRO A 30 -8.77 -11.06 7.87
N ASP A 31 -9.60 -11.39 8.85
CA ASP A 31 -9.17 -11.69 10.23
C ASP A 31 -9.59 -13.08 10.71
N ASP A 32 -10.15 -13.91 9.82
CA ASP A 32 -10.62 -15.27 10.11
C ASP A 32 -9.49 -16.25 10.42
N THR A 33 -8.30 -16.02 9.83
CA THR A 33 -7.11 -16.81 10.11
C THR A 33 -5.82 -15.99 9.92
N LYS A 34 -4.69 -16.61 10.21
CA LYS A 34 -3.36 -16.05 9.92
C LYS A 34 -3.01 -16.37 8.47
N TYR A 35 -2.73 -15.32 7.70
CA TYR A 35 -2.25 -15.41 6.33
C TYR A 35 -0.77 -15.01 6.24
N HIS A 36 -0.13 -15.35 5.12
CA HIS A 36 1.22 -14.88 4.79
C HIS A 36 1.22 -14.37 3.35
N ALA A 37 1.54 -13.10 3.15
CA ALA A 37 1.76 -12.56 1.82
C ALA A 37 3.13 -13.04 1.32
N ILE A 38 3.14 -13.72 0.17
CA ILE A 38 4.34 -14.32 -0.42
C ILE A 38 4.78 -13.62 -1.71
N ALA A 39 3.91 -12.80 -2.29
CA ALA A 39 4.22 -11.97 -3.44
C ALA A 39 3.43 -10.66 -3.40
N PHE A 40 4.06 -9.60 -3.88
CA PHE A 40 3.46 -8.28 -4.03
C PHE A 40 3.64 -7.82 -5.47
N GLU A 41 2.55 -7.36 -6.09
CA GLU A 41 2.57 -6.85 -7.44
C GLU A 41 1.88 -5.49 -7.44
N PRO A 42 2.52 -4.41 -7.88
CA PRO A 42 1.86 -3.12 -8.03
C PRO A 42 1.25 -3.01 -9.43
N ILE A 43 -0.08 -2.93 -9.50
CA ILE A 43 -0.83 -2.56 -10.70
C ILE A 43 -0.94 -1.04 -10.74
N ILE A 44 -0.08 -0.43 -11.54
CA ILE A 44 0.00 1.04 -11.68
C ILE A 44 -0.47 1.41 -13.08
N TYR A 45 -1.56 2.18 -13.19
CA TYR A 45 -2.10 2.58 -14.49
C TYR A 45 -1.24 3.67 -15.16
N ASN A 46 -0.70 4.61 -14.39
CA ASN A 46 0.17 5.67 -14.89
C ASN A 46 1.53 5.63 -14.19
N LYS A 47 2.43 4.74 -14.67
CA LYS A 47 3.76 4.51 -14.07
C LYS A 47 4.65 5.75 -14.11
N ASP A 48 4.44 6.66 -15.06
CA ASP A 48 5.28 7.86 -15.25
C ASP A 48 5.08 8.90 -14.14
N LEU A 49 3.95 8.84 -13.43
CA LEU A 49 3.66 9.74 -12.31
C LEU A 49 4.23 9.24 -10.98
N VAL A 50 4.21 7.93 -10.76
CA VAL A 50 4.48 7.33 -9.44
C VAL A 50 5.98 7.17 -9.23
N HIS A 51 6.51 7.82 -8.20
CA HIS A 51 7.93 7.71 -7.83
C HIS A 51 8.19 6.45 -6.99
N HIS A 52 7.35 6.19 -5.98
CA HIS A 52 7.39 4.96 -5.19
C HIS A 52 6.06 4.68 -4.49
N ILE A 53 5.87 3.41 -4.11
CA ILE A 53 4.74 2.91 -3.33
C ILE A 53 5.32 2.14 -2.14
N ILE A 54 4.81 2.37 -0.94
CA ILE A 54 5.19 1.62 0.26
C ILE A 54 3.94 1.02 0.90
N LEU A 55 3.98 -0.26 1.26
CA LEU A 55 2.93 -0.94 2.00
C LEU A 55 3.37 -1.16 3.45
N PHE A 56 2.50 -0.79 4.38
CA PHE A 56 2.69 -0.93 5.82
C PHE A 56 1.63 -1.85 6.43
N GLY A 57 2.02 -2.59 7.47
CA GLY A 57 1.10 -3.33 8.33
C GLY A 57 0.75 -2.53 9.59
N CYS A 58 -0.53 -2.49 9.95
CA CYS A 58 -1.03 -1.78 11.13
C CYS A 58 -1.80 -2.74 12.06
N SER A 59 -1.40 -2.79 13.32
CA SER A 59 -2.00 -3.65 14.37
C SER A 59 -2.96 -2.89 15.30
N PHE A 60 -3.31 -1.65 14.97
CA PHE A 60 -4.22 -0.81 15.75
C PHE A 60 -5.42 -0.40 14.91
N HIS A 61 -6.51 -0.03 15.58
CA HIS A 61 -7.71 0.47 14.91
C HIS A 61 -7.43 1.80 14.21
N ILE A 62 -7.69 1.85 12.90
CA ILE A 62 -7.65 3.08 12.10
C ILE A 62 -9.08 3.61 11.97
N GLU A 63 -9.30 4.83 12.46
CA GLU A 63 -10.61 5.47 12.47
C GLU A 63 -11.06 5.92 11.08
N ASP A 64 -10.14 6.49 10.28
CA ASP A 64 -10.42 6.95 8.91
C ASP A 64 -9.57 6.18 7.90
N LEU A 65 -10.26 5.42 7.05
CA LEU A 65 -9.66 4.63 5.98
C LEU A 65 -9.53 5.43 4.68
N LYS A 66 -10.05 6.64 4.61
CA LYS A 66 -10.03 7.46 3.39
C LYS A 66 -8.61 7.88 3.02
N PRO A 67 -8.34 8.10 1.72
CA PRO A 67 -7.09 8.70 1.28
C PRO A 67 -6.87 10.08 1.94
N HIS A 68 -5.73 10.27 2.58
CA HIS A 68 -5.36 11.54 3.22
C HIS A 68 -3.87 11.86 3.06
N PRO A 69 -3.48 13.16 3.08
CA PRO A 69 -2.09 13.56 2.98
C PRO A 69 -1.25 12.92 4.08
N CYS A 70 -0.03 12.51 3.74
CA CYS A 70 0.88 11.95 4.73
C CYS A 70 1.20 12.97 5.83
N GLY A 71 1.07 12.56 7.09
CA GLY A 71 1.29 13.38 8.27
C GLY A 71 1.76 12.57 9.48
N LYS A 72 1.77 13.21 10.65
CA LYS A 72 2.29 12.58 11.88
C LYS A 72 1.50 11.35 12.32
N LEU A 73 0.20 11.29 12.02
CA LEU A 73 -0.68 10.18 12.40
C LEU A 73 -0.32 8.89 11.65
N ASP A 74 0.20 9.01 10.43
CA ASP A 74 0.63 7.89 9.59
C ASP A 74 1.83 7.14 10.16
N ASN A 75 2.69 7.82 10.91
CA ASN A 75 3.85 7.22 11.56
C ASN A 75 3.46 6.20 12.64
N ARG A 76 2.17 6.11 13.02
CA ARG A 76 1.67 5.02 13.86
C ARG A 76 1.64 3.69 13.12
N CYS A 77 1.36 3.71 11.81
CA CYS A 77 1.47 2.53 10.95
C CYS A 77 2.81 2.56 10.21
N ASN A 78 3.83 1.99 10.86
CA ASN A 78 5.23 2.07 10.45
C ASN A 78 5.89 0.70 10.20
N THR A 79 5.15 -0.41 10.30
CA THR A 79 5.71 -1.72 9.98
C THR A 79 5.78 -1.86 8.46
N TRP A 80 6.95 -1.60 7.90
CA TRP A 80 7.21 -1.68 6.46
C TRP A 80 7.13 -3.14 5.98
N LEU A 81 6.27 -3.42 5.01
CA LEU A 81 6.12 -4.76 4.41
C LEU A 81 6.83 -4.86 3.06
N VAL A 82 6.56 -3.93 2.14
CA VAL A 82 7.15 -3.92 0.80
C VAL A 82 7.22 -2.51 0.25
N GLN A 83 8.18 -2.26 -0.64
CA GLN A 83 8.26 -1.04 -1.44
C GLN A 83 8.40 -1.40 -2.91
N TRP A 84 7.68 -0.68 -3.76
CA TRP A 84 7.96 -0.57 -5.19
C TRP A 84 8.51 0.83 -5.49
N SER A 85 9.45 0.92 -6.43
CA SER A 85 9.95 2.20 -6.96
C SER A 85 10.24 2.07 -8.45
N VAL A 86 10.38 3.22 -9.12
CA VAL A 86 10.79 3.27 -10.54
C VAL A 86 12.01 2.38 -10.78
N GLY A 87 11.97 1.59 -11.86
CA GLY A 87 12.99 0.60 -12.22
C GLY A 87 12.71 -0.83 -11.73
N MET A 88 11.68 -1.04 -10.91
CA MET A 88 11.19 -2.38 -10.54
C MET A 88 10.09 -2.83 -11.51
N GLU A 89 10.31 -3.90 -12.25
CA GLU A 89 9.37 -4.37 -13.29
C GLU A 89 8.60 -5.63 -12.91
N ASP A 90 9.12 -6.43 -11.99
CA ASP A 90 8.55 -7.72 -11.59
C ASP A 90 7.86 -7.71 -10.22
N ARG A 91 7.15 -8.81 -9.93
CA ARG A 91 6.61 -9.12 -8.60
C ARG A 91 7.72 -9.15 -7.56
N ILE A 92 7.44 -8.61 -6.39
CA ILE A 92 8.32 -8.68 -5.24
C ILE A 92 7.95 -9.95 -4.47
N CYS A 93 8.76 -10.98 -4.60
CA CYS A 93 8.50 -12.28 -3.98
C CYS A 93 9.26 -12.43 -2.65
N ALA A 94 8.58 -12.98 -1.65
CA ALA A 94 9.21 -13.49 -0.45
C ALA A 94 10.02 -14.77 -0.76
N PRO A 95 11.04 -15.12 0.06
CA PRO A 95 11.73 -16.40 -0.09
C PRO A 95 10.77 -17.57 0.15
N PRO A 96 11.01 -18.77 -0.42
CA PRO A 96 10.11 -19.92 -0.28
C PRO A 96 9.79 -20.35 1.17
N SER A 97 10.69 -20.02 2.10
CA SER A 97 10.56 -20.35 3.52
C SER A 97 9.86 -19.27 4.35
N GLY A 98 9.37 -18.18 3.74
CA GLY A 98 8.86 -17.03 4.47
C GLY A 98 7.78 -16.24 3.73
N GLY A 99 7.04 -15.43 4.49
CA GLY A 99 6.05 -14.50 3.99
C GLY A 99 5.66 -13.52 5.09
N MET A 100 5.08 -12.38 4.71
CA MET A 100 4.70 -11.34 5.65
C MET A 100 3.36 -11.72 6.31
N PRO A 101 3.31 -11.91 7.63
CA PRO A 101 2.09 -12.37 8.29
C PRO A 101 1.05 -11.24 8.40
N PHE A 102 -0.23 -11.55 8.22
CA PHE A 102 -1.34 -10.61 8.45
C PHE A 102 -2.62 -11.37 8.87
N GLY A 103 -3.66 -10.63 9.28
CA GLY A 103 -4.87 -11.21 9.85
C GLY A 103 -4.63 -11.82 11.23
N LYS A 104 -5.70 -12.33 11.83
CA LYS A 104 -5.75 -12.87 13.20
C LYS A 104 -5.06 -11.96 14.23
N ASN A 105 -5.40 -10.67 14.22
CA ASN A 105 -4.84 -9.63 15.09
C ASN A 105 -3.32 -9.34 14.91
N ILE A 106 -2.67 -9.81 13.84
CA ILE A 106 -1.26 -9.48 13.55
C ILE A 106 -1.18 -8.10 12.91
N PHE A 107 -1.69 -7.98 11.69
CA PHE A 107 -2.01 -6.70 11.06
C PHE A 107 -3.48 -6.76 10.70
N SER A 108 -4.28 -5.88 11.30
CA SER A 108 -5.71 -5.74 11.00
C SER A 108 -5.95 -4.80 9.81
N TYR A 109 -4.98 -3.94 9.52
CA TYR A 109 -5.03 -3.04 8.38
C TYR A 109 -3.71 -3.08 7.60
N LEU A 110 -3.84 -2.85 6.30
CA LEU A 110 -2.72 -2.48 5.43
C LEU A 110 -2.85 -1.02 5.09
N SER A 111 -1.77 -0.25 5.27
CA SER A 111 -1.69 1.14 4.85
C SER A 111 -0.73 1.28 3.68
N ILE A 112 -1.23 1.79 2.56
CA ILE A 112 -0.42 2.07 1.38
C ILE A 112 -0.09 3.56 1.35
N GLN A 113 1.18 3.87 1.12
CA GLN A 113 1.67 5.21 0.83
C GLN A 113 2.07 5.26 -0.65
N VAL A 114 1.53 6.24 -1.36
CA VAL A 114 1.89 6.52 -2.75
C VAL A 114 2.56 7.87 -2.79
N HIS A 115 3.74 7.93 -3.40
CA HIS A 115 4.45 9.18 -3.65
C HIS A 115 4.61 9.42 -5.16
N TRP A 116 4.24 10.61 -5.62
CA TRP A 116 4.29 11.00 -7.03
C TRP A 116 4.78 12.44 -7.21
N ASN A 117 5.26 12.73 -8.43
CA ASN A 117 5.87 14.00 -8.78
C ASN A 117 5.21 14.59 -10.04
N ASN A 118 3.98 15.10 -9.95
CA ASN A 118 3.44 15.96 -11.02
C ASN A 118 2.22 16.77 -10.57
N ASP A 119 2.09 17.99 -11.07
CA ASP A 119 1.01 18.91 -10.72
C ASP A 119 -0.24 18.60 -11.57
N GLY A 120 -1.34 18.18 -10.92
CA GLY A 120 -2.69 18.22 -11.52
C GLY A 120 -3.18 16.96 -12.26
N GLU A 121 -2.57 15.79 -12.10
CA GLU A 121 -3.09 14.54 -12.67
C GLU A 121 -3.71 13.61 -11.61
N GLU A 122 -4.81 12.93 -11.99
CA GLU A 122 -5.42 11.88 -11.17
C GLU A 122 -4.57 10.60 -11.19
N LEU A 123 -4.47 9.96 -10.02
CA LEU A 123 -3.73 8.72 -9.85
C LEU A 123 -4.67 7.58 -9.50
N ASN A 124 -4.55 6.48 -10.24
CA ASN A 124 -5.22 5.23 -9.96
C ASN A 124 -4.18 4.12 -9.82
N ILE A 125 -4.17 3.45 -8.67
CA ILE A 125 -3.20 2.41 -8.33
C ILE A 125 -3.95 1.29 -7.64
N THR A 126 -3.62 0.06 -7.99
CA THR A 126 -4.04 -1.14 -7.26
C THR A 126 -2.80 -1.92 -6.88
N VAL A 127 -2.72 -2.44 -5.67
CA VAL A 127 -1.63 -3.32 -5.25
C VAL A 127 -2.21 -4.65 -4.84
N PRO A 128 -2.29 -5.63 -5.77
CA PRO A 128 -2.54 -7.01 -5.39
C PRO A 128 -1.39 -7.61 -4.59
N PHE A 129 -1.76 -8.48 -3.67
CA PHE A 129 -0.88 -9.48 -3.11
C PHE A 129 -1.55 -10.85 -3.20
N THR A 130 -0.71 -11.86 -3.30
CA THR A 130 -1.12 -13.24 -3.50
C THR A 130 -0.72 -14.05 -2.26
N PHE A 131 -1.63 -14.89 -1.75
CA PHE A 131 -1.40 -15.78 -0.60
C PHE A 131 -1.93 -17.18 -0.86
#